data_AF-A0A1F9QWW3-F1
#
_entry.id   AF-A0A1F9QWW3-F1
#
_cell.length_a   1.000
_cell.length_b   1.000
_cell.length_c   1.000
_cell.angle_alpha   90.00
_cell.angle_beta   90.00
_cell.angle_gamma   90.00
#
_symmetry.space_group_name_H-M   'P 1'
#
loop_
_entity.id
_entity.type
_entity.pdbx_description
1 polymer ?
#
loop_
_entity_poly.entity_id
_entity_poly.type
_entity_poly.pdbx_seq_one_letter_code
_entity_poly.pdbx_strand_id
1 'polypeptide(L)'
;MTTAALVLLLAVPAPASPALRPKDQRAELRAALEAHMDGDDAQARRHLAACVKIAPESDDASGCRIYLEWWAKGVKQGDKPSNPLSRRLYSLGAEAYKKGDRALAGAAWRECLGKSVVGTAVRNDCLAMIDLVPKTGVPADEAASRGVYMEGFLLYGKGDAARAREKWLLCLDAAPKGGPTWSDCQAGLEKLDASSKK
;
A
#
# COMPACT_ATOMS: atom_id res chain seq x y z
N MET A 1 36.72 -70.62 5.01
CA MET A 1 35.93 -69.92 6.03
C MET A 1 36.45 -68.50 6.09
N THR A 2 35.72 -67.52 5.55
CA THR A 2 36.14 -66.12 5.47
C THR A 2 34.98 -65.26 5.93
N THR A 3 35.10 -64.69 7.13
CA THR A 3 34.13 -63.81 7.77
C THR A 3 34.33 -62.38 7.27
N ALA A 4 33.34 -61.84 6.56
CA ALA A 4 33.32 -60.44 6.14
C ALA A 4 32.76 -59.57 7.27
N ALA A 5 33.56 -58.60 7.75
CA ALA A 5 33.13 -57.60 8.72
C ALA A 5 32.45 -56.44 7.99
N LEU A 6 31.17 -56.22 8.30
CA LEU A 6 30.37 -55.10 7.80
C LEU A 6 30.61 -53.88 8.70
N VAL A 7 31.26 -52.84 8.17
CA VAL A 7 31.48 -51.57 8.86
C VAL A 7 30.28 -50.65 8.58
N LEU A 8 29.41 -50.44 9.57
CA LEU A 8 28.37 -49.41 9.53
C LEU A 8 29.00 -48.03 9.75
N LEU A 9 29.07 -47.24 8.68
CA LEU A 9 29.35 -45.80 8.76
C LEU A 9 28.09 -45.07 9.23
N LEU A 10 28.06 -44.69 10.50
CA LEU A 10 27.05 -43.78 11.06
C LEU A 10 27.28 -42.39 10.47
N ALA A 11 26.38 -41.94 9.59
CA ALA A 11 26.37 -40.58 9.08
C ALA A 11 26.08 -39.61 10.24
N VAL A 12 27.08 -38.81 10.62
CA VAL A 12 26.89 -37.68 11.54
C VAL A 12 26.07 -36.62 10.80
N PRO A 13 24.86 -36.25 11.26
CA PRO A 13 24.11 -35.18 10.62
C PRO A 13 24.92 -33.87 10.72
N ALA A 14 25.15 -33.24 9.57
CA ALA A 14 25.82 -31.95 9.51
C ALA A 14 25.06 -30.94 10.40
N PRO A 15 25.75 -30.08 11.16
CA PRO A 15 25.08 -29.05 11.95
C PRO A 15 24.25 -28.20 11.00
N ALA A 16 22.96 -28.02 11.32
CA ALA A 16 22.09 -27.11 10.58
C ALA A 16 22.74 -25.72 10.59
N SER A 17 23.18 -25.25 9.42
CA SER A 17 23.68 -23.89 9.25
C SER A 17 22.65 -22.92 9.84
N PRO A 18 23.06 -21.98 10.71
CA PRO A 18 22.11 -21.06 11.32
C PRO A 18 21.38 -20.33 10.19
N ALA A 19 20.05 -20.49 10.14
CA ALA A 19 19.22 -19.80 9.17
C ALA A 19 19.44 -18.28 9.33
N LEU A 20 20.18 -17.69 8.39
CA LEU A 20 20.41 -16.26 8.32
C LEU A 20 19.06 -15.55 8.18
N ARG A 21 18.89 -14.44 8.92
CA ARG A 21 17.56 -13.89 9.18
C ARG A 21 17.08 -13.06 7.98
N PRO A 22 15.77 -13.02 7.68
CA PRO A 22 15.19 -12.16 6.63
C PRO A 22 15.56 -10.66 6.73
N LYS A 23 15.99 -10.19 7.91
CA LYS A 23 16.49 -8.83 8.11
C LYS A 23 17.80 -8.56 7.36
N ASP A 24 18.68 -9.56 7.26
CA ASP A 24 19.99 -9.44 6.64
C ASP A 24 19.84 -9.34 5.12
N GLN A 25 18.87 -10.05 4.55
CA GLN A 25 18.54 -9.99 3.13
C GLN A 25 18.01 -8.63 2.67
N ARG A 26 17.14 -8.00 3.47
CA ARG A 26 16.62 -6.65 3.17
C ARG A 26 17.71 -5.58 3.28
N ALA A 27 18.67 -5.75 4.18
CA ALA A 27 19.81 -4.86 4.31
C ALA A 27 20.69 -4.91 3.05
N GLU A 28 21.00 -6.12 2.55
CA GLU A 28 21.76 -6.29 1.31
C GLU A 28 21.01 -5.73 0.08
N LEU A 29 19.69 -5.96 -0.03
CA LEU A 29 18.91 -5.37 -1.11
C LEU A 29 18.90 -3.83 -1.04
N ARG A 30 18.80 -3.25 0.16
CA ARG A 30 18.88 -1.78 0.32
C ARG A 30 20.26 -1.26 -0.10
N ALA A 31 21.34 -1.86 0.40
CA ALA A 31 22.70 -1.46 0.07
C ALA A 31 22.99 -1.58 -1.44
N ALA A 32 22.44 -2.61 -2.09
CA ALA A 32 22.50 -2.75 -3.54
C ALA A 32 21.80 -1.60 -4.29
N LEU A 33 20.65 -1.14 -3.80
CA LEU A 33 19.92 -0.04 -4.43
C LEU A 33 20.66 1.29 -4.25
N GLU A 34 21.19 1.54 -3.06
CA GLU A 34 21.98 2.74 -2.74
C GLU A 34 23.21 2.85 -3.64
N ALA A 35 24.05 1.81 -3.68
CA ALA A 35 25.23 1.79 -4.54
C ALA A 35 24.90 1.99 -6.03
N HIS A 36 23.77 1.47 -6.52
CA HIS A 36 23.34 1.68 -7.90
C HIS A 36 22.89 3.12 -8.17
N MET A 37 22.19 3.75 -7.21
CA MET A 37 21.83 5.18 -7.32
C MET A 37 23.06 6.09 -7.32
N ASP A 38 24.13 5.68 -6.62
CA ASP A 38 25.42 6.36 -6.61
C ASP A 38 26.28 6.07 -7.86
N GLY A 39 25.80 5.22 -8.77
CA GLY A 39 26.51 4.81 -9.98
C GLY A 39 27.62 3.77 -9.75
N ASP A 40 27.77 3.24 -8.52
CA ASP A 40 28.67 2.14 -8.21
C ASP A 40 28.02 0.78 -8.52
N ASP A 41 27.96 0.53 -9.82
CA ASP A 41 27.41 -0.69 -10.39
C ASP A 41 28.17 -1.97 -9.95
N ALA A 42 29.44 -1.85 -9.56
CA ALA A 42 30.21 -2.99 -9.08
C ALA A 42 29.80 -3.36 -7.64
N GLN A 43 29.68 -2.36 -6.76
CA GLN A 43 29.26 -2.54 -5.38
C GLN A 43 27.82 -3.04 -5.30
N ALA A 44 26.91 -2.49 -6.11
CA ALA A 44 25.54 -2.95 -6.12
C ALA A 44 25.38 -4.42 -6.57
N ARG A 45 26.21 -4.91 -7.52
CA ARG A 45 26.23 -6.35 -7.89
C ARG A 45 26.70 -7.24 -6.74
N ARG A 46 27.69 -6.79 -5.97
CA ARG A 46 28.19 -7.54 -4.81
C ARG A 46 27.11 -7.72 -3.75
N HIS A 47 26.39 -6.63 -3.43
CA HIS A 47 25.28 -6.67 -2.48
C HIS A 47 24.12 -7.56 -2.95
N LEU A 48 23.75 -7.52 -4.24
CA LEU A 48 22.72 -8.43 -4.76
C LEU A 48 23.17 -9.91 -4.73
N ALA A 49 24.43 -10.19 -5.04
CA ALA A 49 24.97 -11.54 -4.96
C ALA A 49 24.98 -12.05 -3.50
N ALA A 50 25.28 -11.19 -2.53
CA ALA A 50 25.15 -11.50 -1.11
C ALA A 50 23.68 -11.74 -0.72
N CYS A 51 22.76 -10.89 -1.19
CA CYS A 51 21.32 -11.03 -0.95
C CYS A 51 20.76 -12.39 -1.42
N VAL A 52 21.17 -12.87 -2.61
CA VAL A 52 20.73 -14.18 -3.14
C VAL A 52 21.24 -15.34 -2.28
N LYS A 53 22.46 -15.22 -1.73
CA LYS A 53 23.07 -16.27 -0.89
C LYS A 53 22.38 -16.42 0.48
N ILE A 54 21.78 -15.35 1.01
CA ILE A 54 21.22 -15.34 2.37
C ILE A 54 19.99 -16.25 2.52
N ALA A 55 19.13 -16.37 1.50
CA ALA A 55 17.92 -17.18 1.62
C ALA A 55 17.40 -17.68 0.25
N PRO A 56 18.11 -18.58 -0.46
CA PRO A 56 17.88 -18.92 -1.87
C PRO A 56 16.47 -19.44 -2.20
N GLU A 57 15.72 -19.92 -1.22
CA GLU A 57 14.35 -20.47 -1.39
C GLU A 57 13.24 -19.56 -0.85
N SER A 58 13.57 -18.38 -0.31
CA SER A 58 12.56 -17.44 0.16
C SER A 58 11.92 -16.66 -0.99
N ASP A 59 10.64 -16.31 -0.85
CA ASP A 59 9.97 -15.37 -1.76
C ASP A 59 10.72 -14.03 -1.87
N ASP A 60 11.43 -13.61 -0.81
CA ASP A 60 12.28 -12.41 -0.79
C ASP A 60 13.57 -12.59 -1.61
N ALA A 61 14.12 -13.80 -1.76
CA ALA A 61 15.23 -14.06 -2.69
C ALA A 61 14.81 -13.99 -4.16
N SER A 62 13.51 -14.06 -4.44
CA SER A 62 12.97 -13.73 -5.75
C SER A 62 13.30 -12.27 -6.08
N GLY A 63 13.12 -11.34 -5.14
CA GLY A 63 13.39 -9.92 -5.34
C GLY A 63 14.83 -9.63 -5.78
N CYS A 64 15.81 -10.25 -5.11
CA CYS A 64 17.23 -10.05 -5.44
C CYS A 64 17.68 -10.74 -6.74
N ARG A 65 17.17 -11.94 -7.04
CA ARG A 65 17.41 -12.60 -8.33
C ARG A 65 16.81 -11.81 -9.49
N ILE A 66 15.56 -11.39 -9.32
CA ILE A 66 14.84 -10.59 -10.31
C ILE A 66 15.63 -9.30 -10.60
N TYR A 67 16.14 -8.63 -9.58
CA TYR A 67 16.95 -7.42 -9.76
C TYR A 67 18.29 -7.69 -10.47
N LEU A 68 18.98 -8.79 -10.16
CA LEU A 68 20.20 -9.21 -10.86
C LEU A 68 19.93 -9.54 -12.33
N GLU A 69 18.86 -10.27 -12.62
CA GLU A 69 18.48 -10.64 -13.98
C GLU A 69 18.12 -9.41 -14.82
N TRP A 70 17.43 -8.43 -14.25
CA TRP A 70 17.12 -7.17 -14.93
C TRP A 70 18.39 -6.41 -15.31
N TRP A 71 19.34 -6.39 -14.39
CA TRP A 71 20.60 -5.70 -14.60
C TRP A 71 21.48 -6.40 -15.63
N ALA A 72 21.53 -7.73 -15.61
CA ALA A 72 22.18 -8.52 -16.64
C ALA A 72 21.58 -8.28 -18.03
N LYS A 73 20.28 -7.96 -18.11
CA LYS A 73 19.56 -7.64 -19.35
C LYS A 73 19.63 -6.16 -19.75
N GLY A 74 20.31 -5.30 -18.98
CA GLY A 74 20.42 -3.87 -19.29
C GLY A 74 19.07 -3.12 -19.27
N VAL A 75 18.10 -3.64 -18.51
CA VAL A 75 16.74 -3.06 -18.41
C VAL A 75 16.85 -1.67 -17.79
N LYS A 76 16.55 -0.64 -18.56
CA LYS A 76 16.52 0.74 -18.09
C LYS A 76 15.46 0.90 -16.99
N GLN A 77 15.65 1.87 -16.10
CA GLN A 77 14.83 2.06 -14.91
C GLN A 77 13.31 2.18 -15.18
N GLY A 78 12.91 2.61 -16.39
CA GLY A 78 11.51 2.66 -16.84
C GLY A 78 10.89 1.33 -17.29
N ASP A 79 11.71 0.30 -17.54
CA ASP A 79 11.28 -0.99 -18.14
C ASP A 79 11.23 -2.13 -17.11
N LYS A 80 11.51 -1.86 -15.82
CA LYS A 80 11.55 -2.88 -14.77
C LYS A 80 10.15 -3.47 -14.53
N PRO A 81 9.92 -4.78 -14.78
CA PRO A 81 8.61 -5.38 -14.59
C PRO A 81 8.26 -5.40 -13.10
N SER A 82 7.17 -4.73 -12.74
CA SER A 82 6.63 -4.76 -11.37
C SER A 82 6.18 -6.17 -10.99
N ASN A 83 6.26 -6.48 -9.69
CA ASN A 83 5.68 -7.69 -9.10
C ASN A 83 4.23 -7.91 -9.60
N PRO A 84 3.88 -9.08 -10.16
CA PRO A 84 2.51 -9.36 -10.61
C PRO A 84 1.46 -9.14 -9.52
N LEU A 85 1.82 -9.41 -8.26
CA LEU A 85 0.97 -9.17 -7.10
C LEU A 85 0.74 -7.68 -6.88
N SER A 86 1.76 -6.83 -7.03
CA SER A 86 1.61 -5.39 -6.85
C SER A 86 0.75 -4.77 -7.96
N ARG A 87 0.84 -5.27 -9.21
CA ARG A 87 -0.09 -4.88 -10.28
C ARG A 87 -1.54 -5.23 -9.95
N ARG A 88 -1.79 -6.46 -9.48
CA ARG A 88 -3.15 -6.89 -9.09
C ARG A 88 -3.71 -6.02 -7.96
N LEU A 89 -2.91 -5.74 -6.94
CA LEU A 89 -3.29 -4.87 -5.82
C LEU A 89 -3.54 -3.43 -6.27
N TYR A 90 -2.74 -2.91 -7.21
CA TYR A 90 -2.97 -1.60 -7.81
C TYR A 90 -4.32 -1.54 -8.56
N SER A 91 -4.60 -2.56 -9.40
CA SER A 91 -5.87 -2.67 -10.13
C SER A 91 -7.07 -2.78 -9.19
N LEU A 92 -6.97 -3.57 -8.12
CA LEU A 92 -8.00 -3.68 -7.09
C LEU A 92 -8.28 -2.31 -6.45
N GLY A 93 -7.24 -1.57 -6.09
CA GLY A 93 -7.39 -0.25 -5.50
C GLY A 93 -8.07 0.74 -6.46
N ALA A 94 -7.71 0.71 -7.75
CA ALA A 94 -8.32 1.53 -8.78
C ALA A 94 -9.80 1.21 -9.00
N GLU A 95 -10.17 -0.07 -9.00
CA GLU A 95 -11.56 -0.50 -9.13
C GLU A 95 -12.40 -0.07 -7.92
N ALA A 96 -11.89 -0.27 -6.71
CA ALA A 96 -12.54 0.16 -5.47
C ALA A 96 -12.75 1.68 -5.44
N TYR A 97 -11.73 2.45 -5.84
CA TYR A 97 -11.80 3.91 -5.92
C TYR A 97 -12.88 4.38 -6.90
N LYS A 98 -12.99 3.74 -8.07
CA LYS A 98 -14.03 4.02 -9.07
C LYS A 98 -15.44 3.75 -8.54
N LYS A 99 -15.60 2.74 -7.69
CA LYS A 99 -16.87 2.41 -7.01
C LYS A 99 -17.18 3.32 -5.81
N GLY A 100 -16.28 4.25 -5.47
CA GLY A 100 -16.43 5.12 -4.29
C GLY A 100 -15.95 4.50 -2.98
N ASP A 101 -15.47 3.25 -2.99
CA ASP A 101 -14.93 2.59 -1.79
C ASP A 101 -13.49 3.02 -1.55
N ARG A 102 -13.36 4.19 -0.91
CA ARG A 102 -12.06 4.82 -0.60
C ARG A 102 -11.26 4.03 0.43
N ALA A 103 -11.95 3.29 1.32
CA ALA A 103 -11.31 2.49 2.36
C ALA A 103 -10.59 1.27 1.75
N LEU A 104 -11.30 0.50 0.92
CA LEU A 104 -10.71 -0.63 0.20
C LEU A 104 -9.62 -0.17 -0.78
N ALA A 105 -9.85 0.96 -1.47
CA ALA A 105 -8.84 1.54 -2.37
C ALA A 105 -7.52 1.85 -1.64
N GLY A 106 -7.60 2.55 -0.51
CA GLY A 106 -6.43 2.88 0.31
C GLY A 106 -5.76 1.64 0.89
N ALA A 107 -6.51 0.63 1.33
CA ALA A 107 -5.96 -0.63 1.83
C ALA A 107 -5.18 -1.37 0.74
N ALA A 108 -5.78 -1.54 -0.45
CA ALA A 108 -5.18 -2.22 -1.58
C ALA A 108 -3.91 -1.50 -2.07
N TRP A 109 -3.90 -0.17 -2.13
CA TRP A 109 -2.70 0.58 -2.53
C TRP A 109 -1.59 0.57 -1.47
N ARG A 110 -1.91 0.56 -0.16
CA ARG A 110 -0.91 0.33 0.90
C ARG A 110 -0.31 -1.06 0.83
N GLU A 111 -1.12 -2.07 0.55
CA GLU A 111 -0.61 -3.43 0.35
C GLU A 111 0.22 -3.53 -0.93
N CYS A 112 -0.22 -2.90 -2.02
CA CYS A 112 0.57 -2.75 -3.24
C CYS A 112 1.94 -2.16 -2.92
N LEU A 113 1.99 -1.06 -2.18
CA LEU A 113 3.24 -0.40 -1.78
C LEU A 113 4.17 -1.35 -1.01
N GLY A 114 3.60 -2.16 -0.10
CA GLY A 114 4.33 -3.17 0.66
C GLY A 114 4.88 -4.32 -0.19
N LYS A 115 4.25 -4.60 -1.33
CA LYS A 115 4.64 -5.68 -2.27
C LYS A 115 5.42 -5.18 -3.49
N SER A 116 5.55 -3.87 -3.65
CA SER A 116 6.24 -3.22 -4.77
C SER A 116 7.73 -3.04 -4.49
N VAL A 117 8.56 -3.41 -5.45
CA VAL A 117 10.00 -3.18 -5.41
C VAL A 117 10.29 -1.67 -5.44
N VAL A 118 11.23 -1.22 -4.62
CA VAL A 118 11.67 0.18 -4.56
C VAL A 118 12.16 0.66 -5.93
N GLY A 119 11.75 1.86 -6.33
CA GLY A 119 12.14 2.47 -7.60
C GLY A 119 11.41 1.94 -8.83
N THR A 120 10.35 1.13 -8.67
CA THR A 120 9.48 0.72 -9.79
C THR A 120 8.34 1.71 -10.02
N ALA A 121 7.89 1.85 -11.26
CA ALA A 121 6.74 2.71 -11.62
C ALA A 121 5.50 2.38 -10.78
N VAL A 122 5.16 1.09 -10.63
CA VAL A 122 4.00 0.65 -9.82
C VAL A 122 4.12 1.07 -8.35
N ARG A 123 5.33 1.14 -7.78
CA ARG A 123 5.50 1.65 -6.42
C ARG A 123 5.16 3.13 -6.34
N ASN A 124 5.65 3.93 -7.29
CA ASN A 124 5.38 5.36 -7.37
C ASN A 124 3.90 5.62 -7.62
N ASP A 125 3.26 4.80 -8.47
CA ASP A 125 1.82 4.86 -8.69
C ASP A 125 1.05 4.53 -7.40
N CYS A 126 1.43 3.47 -6.68
CA CYS A 126 0.79 3.13 -5.41
C CYS A 126 0.99 4.22 -4.34
N LEU A 127 2.15 4.88 -4.28
CA LEU A 127 2.38 6.04 -3.43
C LEU A 127 1.46 7.21 -3.80
N ALA A 128 1.43 7.59 -5.08
CA ALA A 128 0.61 8.69 -5.57
C ALA A 128 -0.88 8.45 -5.29
N MET A 129 -1.36 7.21 -5.49
CA MET A 129 -2.74 6.88 -5.22
C MET A 129 -3.07 6.87 -3.72
N ILE A 130 -2.13 6.46 -2.84
CA ILE A 130 -2.30 6.58 -1.38
C ILE A 130 -2.47 8.04 -0.96
N ASP A 131 -1.73 8.98 -1.56
CA ASP A 131 -1.85 10.41 -1.28
C ASP A 131 -3.16 11.01 -1.83
N LEU A 132 -3.71 10.43 -2.91
CA LEU A 132 -4.99 10.81 -3.50
C LEU A 132 -6.21 10.25 -2.77
N VAL A 133 -6.07 9.11 -2.08
CA VAL A 133 -7.04 8.72 -1.05
C VAL A 133 -6.86 9.70 0.09
N PRO A 134 -7.88 10.49 0.45
CA PRO A 134 -7.75 11.35 1.62
C PRO A 134 -7.21 10.51 2.78
N LYS A 135 -6.16 10.97 3.48
CA LYS A 135 -5.56 10.32 4.68
C LYS A 135 -6.56 10.08 5.82
N THR A 136 -7.79 10.42 5.57
CA THR A 136 -8.87 10.40 6.49
C THR A 136 -9.19 8.95 6.81
N GLY A 137 -8.81 8.54 8.02
CA GLY A 137 -9.63 7.62 8.82
C GLY A 137 -11.01 8.23 9.14
N VAL A 138 -11.64 8.86 8.14
CA VAL A 138 -13.03 9.26 8.12
C VAL A 138 -13.73 7.96 7.78
N PRO A 139 -14.46 7.39 8.75
CA PRO A 139 -15.14 6.14 8.53
C PRO A 139 -16.16 6.28 7.37
N ALA A 140 -16.56 5.16 6.76
CA ALA A 140 -17.32 5.17 5.51
C ALA A 140 -18.67 5.90 5.63
N ASP A 141 -19.25 5.86 6.83
CA ASP A 141 -20.40 6.65 7.28
C ASP A 141 -20.17 8.16 7.15
N GLU A 142 -18.94 8.62 7.38
CA GLU A 142 -18.59 10.03 7.28
C GLU A 142 -18.32 10.51 5.84
N ALA A 143 -17.82 9.63 4.97
CA ALA A 143 -17.77 9.94 3.53
C ALA A 143 -19.19 10.05 2.92
N ALA A 144 -20.09 9.15 3.31
CA ALA A 144 -21.47 9.14 2.84
C ALA A 144 -22.25 10.38 3.34
N SER A 145 -22.18 10.69 4.63
CA SER A 145 -22.84 11.87 5.20
C SER A 145 -22.28 13.18 4.66
N ARG A 146 -20.99 13.24 4.29
CA ARG A 146 -20.41 14.42 3.65
C ARG A 146 -21.03 14.72 2.28
N GLY A 147 -21.40 13.70 1.51
CA GLY A 147 -22.15 13.89 0.28
C GLY A 147 -23.49 14.58 0.53
N VAL A 148 -24.23 14.09 1.53
CA VAL A 148 -25.53 14.64 1.93
C VAL A 148 -25.42 16.09 2.44
N TYR A 149 -24.37 16.41 3.21
CA TYR A 149 -24.07 17.78 3.62
C TYR A 149 -23.95 18.74 2.44
N MET A 150 -23.16 18.36 1.43
CA MET A 150 -22.90 19.19 0.25
C MET A 150 -24.17 19.43 -0.57
N GLU A 151 -25.08 18.46 -0.66
CA GLU A 151 -26.40 18.66 -1.28
C GLU A 151 -27.21 19.74 -0.56
N GLY A 152 -27.25 19.70 0.79
CA GLY A 152 -27.92 20.72 1.59
C GLY A 152 -27.33 22.12 1.38
N PHE A 153 -25.99 22.21 1.32
CA PHE A 153 -25.29 23.46 1.03
C PHE A 153 -25.66 24.06 -0.34
N LEU A 154 -25.73 23.22 -1.38
CA LEU A 154 -26.12 23.65 -2.72
C LEU A 154 -27.59 24.10 -2.79
N LEU A 155 -28.49 23.40 -2.10
CA LEU A 155 -29.91 23.79 -2.02
C LEU A 155 -30.08 25.12 -1.29
N TYR A 156 -29.36 25.33 -0.19
CA TYR A 156 -29.36 26.58 0.54
C TYR A 156 -28.87 27.75 -0.32
N GLY A 157 -27.78 27.57 -1.07
CA GLY A 157 -27.28 28.57 -2.01
C GLY A 157 -28.27 28.95 -3.12
N LYS A 158 -29.21 28.06 -3.44
CA LYS A 158 -30.31 28.32 -4.39
C LYS A 158 -31.55 28.98 -3.75
N GLY A 159 -31.52 29.24 -2.45
CA GLY A 159 -32.65 29.78 -1.70
C GLY A 159 -33.68 28.74 -1.26
N ASP A 160 -33.45 27.45 -1.51
CA ASP A 160 -34.36 26.37 -1.11
C ASP A 160 -34.06 25.91 0.33
N ALA A 161 -34.41 26.78 1.27
CA ALA A 161 -34.14 26.60 2.69
C ALA A 161 -34.81 25.34 3.27
N ALA A 162 -36.00 24.98 2.77
CA ALA A 162 -36.75 23.81 3.24
C ALA A 162 -36.02 22.51 2.89
N ARG A 163 -35.63 22.32 1.62
CA ARG A 163 -34.91 21.11 1.20
C ARG A 163 -33.48 21.07 1.72
N ALA A 164 -32.85 22.22 1.92
CA ALA A 164 -31.56 22.29 2.61
C ALA A 164 -31.65 21.73 4.04
N ARG A 165 -32.70 22.12 4.79
CA ARG A 165 -32.97 21.60 6.14
C ARG A 165 -33.11 20.08 6.13
N GLU A 166 -33.90 19.53 5.21
CA GLU A 166 -34.09 18.07 5.08
C GLU A 166 -32.76 17.35 4.88
N LYS A 167 -31.90 17.85 3.99
CA LYS A 167 -30.59 17.25 3.74
C LYS A 167 -29.66 17.33 4.95
N TRP A 168 -29.62 18.46 5.64
CA TRP A 168 -28.76 18.56 6.83
C TRP A 168 -29.27 17.73 8.02
N LEU A 169 -30.58 17.50 8.14
CA LEU A 169 -31.11 16.52 9.10
C LEU A 169 -30.71 15.09 8.76
N LEU A 170 -30.81 14.69 7.49
CA LEU A 170 -30.33 13.37 7.02
C LEU A 170 -28.83 13.20 7.23
N CYS A 171 -28.05 14.26 7.03
CA CYS A 171 -26.62 14.25 7.32
C CYS A 171 -26.35 14.01 8.81
N LEU A 172 -27.06 14.67 9.73
CA LEU A 172 -26.87 14.47 11.17
C LEU A 172 -27.20 13.04 11.62
N ASP A 173 -28.16 12.39 10.97
CA ASP A 173 -28.52 10.99 11.23
C ASP A 173 -27.43 10.02 10.76
N ALA A 174 -26.79 10.30 9.63
CA ALA A 174 -25.78 9.45 9.02
C ALA A 174 -24.34 9.73 9.50
N ALA A 175 -24.04 10.95 9.97
CA ALA A 175 -22.69 11.33 10.36
C ALA A 175 -22.34 10.80 11.76
N PRO A 176 -21.09 10.33 12.00
CA PRO A 176 -20.62 9.99 13.33
C PRO A 176 -20.80 11.17 14.28
N LYS A 177 -21.51 10.94 15.39
CA LYS A 177 -21.79 11.99 16.36
C LYS A 177 -20.49 12.60 16.91
N GLY A 178 -20.39 13.93 16.83
CA GLY A 178 -19.19 14.68 17.22
C GLY A 178 -18.05 14.67 16.18
N GLY A 179 -18.24 14.02 15.03
CA GLY A 179 -17.34 14.14 13.88
C GLY A 179 -17.41 15.51 13.20
N PRO A 180 -16.44 15.83 12.33
CA PRO A 180 -16.43 17.09 11.60
C PRO A 180 -17.67 17.26 10.71
N THR A 181 -18.10 16.21 9.99
CA THR A 181 -19.28 16.30 9.12
C THR A 181 -20.57 16.52 9.92
N TRP A 182 -20.67 15.90 11.10
CA TRP A 182 -21.79 16.12 12.01
C TRP A 182 -21.86 17.58 12.48
N SER A 183 -20.71 18.15 12.85
CA SER A 183 -20.59 19.57 13.25
C SER A 183 -20.98 20.52 12.11
N ASP A 184 -20.55 20.24 10.87
CA ASP A 184 -20.89 21.04 9.69
C ASP A 184 -22.41 21.04 9.42
N CYS A 185 -23.07 19.88 9.56
CA CYS A 185 -24.51 19.76 9.37
C CYS A 185 -25.30 20.47 10.46
N GLN A 186 -24.84 20.42 11.71
CA GLN A 186 -25.44 21.20 12.81
C GLN A 186 -25.33 22.72 12.52
N ALA A 187 -24.16 23.20 12.12
CA ALA A 187 -23.93 24.61 11.81
C ALA A 187 -24.82 25.10 10.65
N GLY A 188 -25.05 24.26 9.64
CA GLY A 188 -26.01 24.55 8.56
C GLY A 188 -27.43 24.78 9.07
N LEU A 189 -27.91 23.93 9.97
CA LEU A 189 -29.25 24.07 10.57
C LEU A 189 -29.37 25.32 11.45
N GLU A 190 -28.37 25.60 12.28
CA GLU A 190 -28.34 26.81 13.11
C GLU A 190 -28.41 28.09 12.26
N LYS A 191 -27.72 28.09 11.11
CA LYS A 191 -27.77 29.19 10.16
C LYS A 191 -29.17 29.39 9.56
N LEU A 192 -29.87 28.31 9.21
CA LEU A 192 -31.26 28.39 8.72
C LEU A 192 -32.21 28.97 9.78
N ASP A 193 -32.09 28.50 11.02
CA ASP A 193 -32.92 28.98 12.13
C ASP A 193 -32.68 30.47 12.38
N ALA A 194 -31.43 30.93 12.32
CA ALA A 194 -31.10 32.35 12.41
C ALA A 194 -31.67 33.19 11.26
N SER A 195 -31.68 32.67 10.04
CA SER A 195 -32.27 33.34 8.87
C SER A 195 -33.79 33.47 8.95
N SER A 196 -34.49 32.52 9.57
CA SER A 196 -35.96 32.53 9.67
C SER A 196 -36.54 33.59 10.63
N LYS A 197 -35.69 34.19 11.47
CA LYS A 197 -36.07 35.20 12.47
C LYS A 197 -35.95 36.64 11.97
N LYS A 198 -35.51 36.84 10.72
CA LYS A 198 -35.38 38.16 10.08
C LYS A 198 -36.55 38.40 9.14
#